data_AF-A0AAV1LZG8-F1
#
_entry.id   AF-A0AAV1LZG8-F1
#
_cell.length_a   1.000
_cell.length_b   1.000
_cell.length_c   1.000
_cell.angle_alpha   90.00
_cell.angle_beta   90.00
_cell.angle_gamma   90.00
#
_symmetry.space_group_name_H-M   'P 1'
#
loop_
_entity.id
_entity.type
_entity.pdbx_description
1 polymer ?
#
loop_
_entity_poly.entity_id
_entity_poly.type
_entity_poly.pdbx_seq_one_letter_code
_entity_poly.pdbx_strand_id
1 'polypeptide(L)'
;MQLQHWNPGELDFQKDIPDFESLPRPLQETLVGLLAFFAFGDGVVDEVIDHVRKKIQIPEVQAFYWSQGDSEIVHGQTYGDMIRAFVPDQKKQDLLLTECGEICNLQLKLDWVNKWTKNWLPLPVLLCAMLIIEQLWFSTAFNIINWLRVLNVMPEMVRANEFIIRNEKLHGDYAAYLLTRYFNFKENLPLQRVFFRMLDEAKSAETNFLFVMSTKVQDETEPRYKGLQFEVLYKHMNETVNAMILQLFEQISPVTEELQDYNKDVGLHLSLLTALGSGKDNFFEYCSPNYQLPLVSKINYDDPKLYTQ
;
A
#
# COMPACT_ATOMS: atom_id res chain seq x y z
N MET A 1 -9.04 2.86 13.21
CA MET A 1 -8.07 3.87 13.63
C MET A 1 -7.86 3.92 15.13
N GLN A 2 -8.81 4.35 15.97
CA GLN A 2 -8.58 4.49 17.42
C GLN A 2 -8.04 3.22 18.11
N LEU A 3 -8.50 2.03 17.70
CA LEU A 3 -8.01 0.74 18.22
C LEU A 3 -6.68 0.26 17.60
N GLN A 4 -6.20 0.93 16.55
CA GLN A 4 -4.98 0.59 15.81
C GLN A 4 -3.86 1.60 16.07
N HIS A 5 -4.06 2.55 17.01
CA HIS A 5 -3.04 3.51 17.42
C HIS A 5 -1.83 2.79 18.02
N TRP A 6 -0.65 3.30 17.72
CA TRP A 6 0.64 2.79 18.16
C TRP A 6 1.60 3.97 18.29
N ASN A 7 2.64 3.83 19.11
CA ASN A 7 3.63 4.87 19.34
C ASN A 7 4.98 4.49 18.70
N PRO A 8 5.72 5.45 18.11
CA PRO A 8 7.06 5.18 17.59
C PRO A 8 8.01 4.58 18.64
N GLY A 9 7.84 4.97 19.92
CA GLY A 9 8.63 4.44 21.03
C GLY A 9 8.40 2.95 21.36
N GLU A 10 7.45 2.27 20.71
CA GLU A 10 7.26 0.82 20.81
C GLU A 10 8.25 0.02 19.95
N LEU A 11 9.02 0.72 19.11
CA LEU A 11 9.99 0.19 18.17
C LEU A 11 11.42 0.57 18.60
N ASP A 12 12.36 -0.35 18.47
CA ASP A 12 13.76 -0.13 18.84
C ASP A 12 14.71 -0.45 17.68
N PHE A 13 14.90 0.51 16.78
CA PHE A 13 15.72 0.35 15.58
C PHE A 13 17.21 0.13 15.86
N GLN A 14 17.69 0.29 17.11
CA GLN A 14 19.07 -0.08 17.45
C GLN A 14 19.31 -1.59 17.28
N LYS A 15 18.27 -2.41 17.46
CA LYS A 15 18.36 -3.87 17.27
C LYS A 15 18.56 -4.27 15.82
N ASP A 16 18.15 -3.42 14.88
CA ASP A 16 18.24 -3.67 13.44
C ASP A 16 19.60 -3.25 12.86
N ILE A 17 20.43 -2.49 13.58
CA ILE A 17 21.73 -2.01 13.08
C ILE A 17 22.64 -3.17 12.64
N PRO A 18 22.85 -4.24 13.43
CA PRO A 18 23.72 -5.35 13.02
C PRO A 18 23.22 -6.05 11.75
N ASP A 19 21.90 -6.22 11.64
CA ASP A 19 21.27 -6.80 10.45
C ASP A 19 21.50 -5.88 9.25
N PHE A 20 21.23 -4.58 9.39
CA PHE A 20 21.40 -3.58 8.34
C PHE A 20 22.84 -3.55 7.80
N GLU A 21 23.83 -3.51 8.69
CA GLU A 21 25.26 -3.51 8.32
C GLU A 21 25.68 -4.80 7.59
N SER A 22 25.00 -5.92 7.85
CA SER A 22 25.27 -7.21 7.21
C SER A 22 24.64 -7.36 5.82
N LEU A 23 23.65 -6.53 5.48
CA LEU A 23 22.98 -6.59 4.17
C LEU A 23 23.94 -6.19 3.04
N PRO A 24 23.75 -6.71 1.81
CA PRO A 24 24.49 -6.22 0.66
C PRO A 24 24.31 -4.70 0.50
N ARG A 25 25.38 -4.00 0.19
CA ARG A 25 25.37 -2.54 0.00
C ARG A 25 24.25 -2.03 -0.92
N PRO A 26 23.92 -2.69 -2.06
CA PRO A 26 22.81 -2.22 -2.90
C PRO A 26 21.43 -2.31 -2.22
N LEU A 27 21.22 -3.30 -1.35
CA LEU A 27 20.00 -3.41 -0.55
C LEU A 27 19.97 -2.33 0.54
N GLN A 28 21.09 -2.06 1.23
CA GLN A 28 21.18 -0.95 2.19
C GLN A 28 20.83 0.39 1.54
N GLU A 29 21.42 0.68 0.38
CA GLU A 29 21.16 1.91 -0.38
C GLU A 29 19.69 2.00 -0.84
N THR A 30 19.09 0.86 -1.22
CA THR A 30 17.67 0.80 -1.57
C THR A 30 16.79 1.10 -0.37
N LEU A 31 17.01 0.46 0.78
CA LEU A 31 16.23 0.71 2.00
C LEU A 31 16.31 2.16 2.46
N VAL A 32 17.51 2.76 2.44
CA VAL A 32 17.69 4.19 2.77
C VAL A 32 16.96 5.09 1.78
N GLY A 33 16.97 4.76 0.48
CA GLY A 33 16.19 5.47 -0.52
C GLY A 33 14.68 5.36 -0.28
N LEU A 34 14.19 4.18 0.09
CA LEU A 34 12.78 3.99 0.45
C LEU A 34 12.38 4.84 1.66
N LEU A 35 13.22 4.91 2.71
CA LEU A 35 12.96 5.76 3.88
C LEU A 35 12.86 7.24 3.52
N ALA A 36 13.75 7.72 2.66
CA ALA A 36 13.67 9.09 2.15
C ALA A 36 12.37 9.32 1.35
N PHE A 37 11.99 8.36 0.51
CA PHE A 37 10.75 8.40 -0.27
C PHE A 37 9.51 8.47 0.61
N PHE A 38 9.44 7.67 1.68
CA PHE A 38 8.33 7.69 2.62
C PHE A 38 8.25 9.02 3.37
N ALA A 39 9.37 9.51 3.91
CA ALA A 39 9.40 10.80 4.61
C ALA A 39 8.92 11.98 3.72
N PHE A 40 9.24 11.93 2.42
CA PHE A 40 8.69 12.88 1.45
C PHE A 40 7.20 12.63 1.17
N GLY A 41 6.81 11.36 1.03
CA GLY A 41 5.46 10.91 0.71
C GLY A 41 4.41 11.31 1.73
N ASP A 42 4.68 11.17 3.02
CA ASP A 42 3.74 11.51 4.10
C ASP A 42 3.37 13.00 4.07
N GLY A 43 4.32 13.88 3.69
CA GLY A 43 4.05 15.30 3.49
C GLY A 43 3.06 15.59 2.35
N VAL A 44 3.06 14.74 1.31
CA VAL A 44 2.04 14.82 0.24
C VAL A 44 0.68 14.39 0.76
N VAL A 45 0.62 13.30 1.52
CA VAL A 45 -0.64 12.78 2.11
C VAL A 45 -1.27 13.83 3.01
N ASP A 46 -0.48 14.45 3.89
CA ASP A 46 -0.94 15.51 4.79
C ASP A 46 -1.58 16.68 4.02
N GLU A 47 -0.96 17.13 2.91
CA GLU A 47 -1.54 18.18 2.06
C GLU A 47 -2.90 17.76 1.46
N VAL A 48 -3.03 16.50 1.01
CA VAL A 48 -4.30 15.98 0.47
C VAL A 48 -5.38 15.87 1.54
N ILE A 49 -5.03 15.40 2.75
CA ILE A 49 -5.94 15.34 3.91
C ILE A 49 -6.51 16.73 4.16
N ASP A 50 -5.64 17.74 4.16
CA ASP A 50 -6.01 19.13 4.41
C ASP A 50 -6.96 19.68 3.34
N HIS A 51 -6.74 19.33 2.07
CA HIS A 51 -7.63 19.69 0.97
C HIS A 51 -9.00 19.01 1.06
N VAL A 52 -9.04 17.72 1.41
CA VAL A 52 -10.28 16.96 1.59
C VAL A 52 -11.08 17.54 2.76
N ARG A 53 -10.44 17.75 3.91
CA ARG A 53 -11.07 18.30 5.12
C ARG A 53 -11.67 19.68 4.90
N LYS A 54 -11.05 20.54 4.09
CA LYS A 54 -11.63 21.86 3.77
C LYS A 54 -12.94 21.77 2.96
N LYS A 55 -13.18 20.66 2.25
CA LYS A 55 -14.34 20.49 1.35
C LYS A 55 -15.48 19.66 1.94
N ILE A 56 -15.22 18.79 2.92
CA ILE A 56 -16.24 17.95 3.56
C ILE A 56 -16.54 18.47 4.97
N GLN A 57 -17.80 18.75 5.30
CA GLN A 57 -18.16 19.32 6.62
C GLN A 57 -18.93 18.33 7.50
N ILE A 58 -18.93 17.04 7.13
CA ILE A 58 -19.57 15.97 7.92
C ILE A 58 -18.68 15.68 9.14
N PRO A 59 -19.17 15.84 10.39
CA PRO A 59 -18.36 15.73 11.59
C PRO A 59 -17.63 14.39 11.74
N GLU A 60 -18.28 13.28 11.38
CA GLU A 60 -17.71 11.94 11.46
C GLU A 60 -16.56 11.74 10.47
N VAL A 61 -16.68 12.35 9.28
CA VAL A 61 -15.63 12.34 8.26
C VAL A 61 -14.45 13.22 8.68
N GLN A 62 -14.72 14.37 9.29
CA GLN A 62 -13.69 15.21 9.88
C GLN A 62 -12.93 14.48 10.99
N ALA A 63 -13.65 13.78 11.87
CA ALA A 63 -13.05 12.97 12.94
C ALA A 63 -12.12 11.89 12.38
N PHE A 64 -12.53 11.20 11.30
CA PHE A 64 -11.66 10.25 10.63
C PHE A 64 -10.37 10.93 10.13
N TYR A 65 -10.48 11.99 9.32
CA TYR A 65 -9.28 12.61 8.74
C TYR A 65 -8.37 13.31 9.76
N TRP A 66 -8.89 13.73 10.93
CA TRP A 66 -8.04 14.13 12.05
C TRP A 66 -7.22 12.96 12.60
N SER A 67 -7.85 11.81 12.82
CA SER A 67 -7.13 10.60 13.27
C SER A 67 -6.16 10.08 12.21
N GLN A 68 -6.46 10.26 10.92
CA GLN A 68 -5.54 9.93 9.86
C GLN A 68 -4.29 10.82 9.95
N GLY A 69 -4.46 12.15 10.04
CA GLY A 69 -3.32 13.07 10.18
C GLY A 69 -2.45 12.79 11.41
N ASP A 70 -3.05 12.37 12.53
CA ASP A 70 -2.29 11.89 13.71
C ASP A 70 -1.45 10.63 13.39
N SER A 71 -2.01 9.70 12.61
CA SER A 71 -1.29 8.50 12.17
C SER A 71 -0.15 8.87 11.22
N GLU A 72 -0.34 9.80 10.27
CA GLU A 72 0.73 10.25 9.37
C GLU A 72 1.90 10.92 10.12
N ILE A 73 1.62 11.64 11.21
CA ILE A 73 2.68 12.19 12.06
C ILE A 73 3.50 11.07 12.70
N VAL A 74 2.83 10.01 13.17
CA VAL A 74 3.49 8.82 13.73
C VAL A 74 4.31 8.09 12.65
N HIS A 75 3.81 7.97 11.43
CA HIS A 75 4.53 7.40 10.29
C HIS A 75 5.81 8.20 10.01
N GLY A 76 5.67 9.52 9.81
CA GLY A 76 6.78 10.43 9.53
C GLY A 76 7.86 10.42 10.61
N GLN A 77 7.47 10.39 11.89
CA GLN A 77 8.42 10.25 13.00
C GLN A 77 9.17 8.92 12.91
N THR A 78 8.47 7.83 12.64
CA THR A 78 9.05 6.47 12.58
C THR A 78 10.05 6.35 11.43
N TYR A 79 9.77 6.94 10.27
CA TYR A 79 10.73 7.04 9.17
C TYR A 79 11.97 7.85 9.56
N GLY A 80 11.77 8.99 10.24
CA GLY A 80 12.87 9.79 10.77
C GLY A 80 13.75 9.02 11.76
N ASP A 81 13.15 8.23 12.64
CA ASP A 81 13.87 7.40 13.61
C ASP A 81 14.68 6.27 12.94
N MET A 82 14.13 5.62 11.90
CA MET A 82 14.87 4.66 11.08
C MET A 82 16.04 5.31 10.33
N ILE A 83 15.85 6.49 9.74
CA ILE A 83 16.93 7.23 9.05
C ILE A 83 18.05 7.55 10.04
N ARG A 84 17.74 8.03 11.24
CA ARG A 84 18.73 8.32 12.28
C ARG A 84 19.50 7.08 12.72
N ALA A 85 18.81 5.93 12.82
CA ALA A 85 19.42 4.67 13.23
C ALA A 85 20.38 4.11 12.16
N PHE A 86 19.97 4.13 10.88
CA PHE A 86 20.71 3.47 9.79
C PHE A 86 21.67 4.39 9.04
N VAL A 87 21.55 5.72 9.21
CA VAL A 87 22.41 6.71 8.55
C VAL A 87 23.10 7.60 9.60
N PRO A 88 24.27 7.20 10.13
CA PRO A 88 24.93 7.97 11.19
C PRO A 88 25.44 9.36 10.77
N ASP A 89 25.68 9.58 9.48
CA ASP A 89 26.16 10.87 8.96
C ASP A 89 25.02 11.87 8.81
N GLN A 90 25.01 12.89 9.66
CA GLN A 90 24.00 13.96 9.65
C GLN A 90 23.89 14.67 8.29
N LYS A 91 25.00 14.92 7.59
CA LYS A 91 24.93 15.60 6.29
C LYS A 91 24.23 14.74 5.25
N LYS A 92 24.42 13.42 5.33
CA LYS A 92 23.73 12.46 4.48
C LYS A 92 22.25 12.38 4.83
N GLN A 93 21.89 12.44 6.12
CA GLN A 93 20.48 12.54 6.53
C GLN A 93 19.81 13.79 5.94
N ASP A 94 20.45 14.96 6.09
CA ASP A 94 19.92 16.22 5.58
C ASP A 94 19.70 16.14 4.06
N LEU A 95 20.69 15.62 3.32
CA LEU A 95 20.61 15.43 1.87
C LEU A 95 19.44 14.53 1.46
N LEU A 96 19.24 13.40 2.16
CA LEU A 96 18.16 12.45 1.87
C LEU A 96 16.79 13.11 2.01
N LEU A 97 16.62 13.99 3.00
CA LEU A 97 15.36 14.69 3.26
C LEU A 97 15.13 15.87 2.32
N THR A 98 16.18 16.53 1.83
CA THR A 98 16.05 17.69 0.93
C THR A 98 16.04 17.34 -0.55
N GLU A 99 16.71 16.25 -0.96
CA GLU A 99 16.94 15.89 -2.37
C GLU A 99 16.27 14.55 -2.79
N CYS A 100 15.31 14.07 -2.00
CA CYS A 100 14.63 12.79 -2.21
C CYS A 100 14.12 12.58 -3.66
N GLY A 101 13.64 13.64 -4.32
CA GLY A 101 13.11 13.59 -5.69
C GLY A 101 14.11 13.04 -6.71
N GLU A 102 15.39 13.43 -6.62
CA GLU A 102 16.45 12.98 -7.51
C GLU A 102 16.94 11.57 -7.13
N ILE A 103 17.05 11.28 -5.83
CA ILE A 103 17.60 10.03 -5.29
C ILE A 103 16.72 8.82 -5.65
N CYS A 104 15.40 9.01 -5.68
CA CYS A 104 14.43 7.94 -5.88
C CYS A 104 13.75 7.97 -7.26
N ASN A 105 14.22 8.82 -8.18
CA ASN A 105 13.65 9.02 -9.52
C ASN A 105 12.13 9.28 -9.46
N LEU A 106 11.71 10.20 -8.59
CA LEU A 106 10.29 10.40 -8.26
C LEU A 106 9.58 11.34 -9.25
N GLN A 107 10.22 11.80 -10.32
CA GLN A 107 9.67 12.86 -11.17
C GLN A 107 8.25 12.56 -11.67
N LEU A 108 7.98 11.34 -12.16
CA LEU A 108 6.65 10.95 -12.63
C LEU A 108 5.59 10.96 -11.50
N LYS A 109 6.00 10.55 -10.29
CA LYS A 109 5.17 10.62 -9.09
C LYS A 109 4.90 12.08 -8.71
N LEU A 110 5.92 12.93 -8.68
CA LEU A 110 5.80 14.36 -8.38
C LEU A 110 4.89 15.08 -9.37
N ASP A 111 5.03 14.79 -10.67
CA ASP A 111 4.19 15.37 -11.72
C ASP A 111 2.73 14.97 -11.54
N TRP A 112 2.47 13.70 -11.20
CA TRP A 112 1.13 13.22 -10.91
C TRP A 112 0.54 13.89 -9.67
N VAL A 113 1.30 14.02 -8.58
CA VAL A 113 0.84 14.74 -7.37
C VAL A 113 0.48 16.18 -7.72
N ASN A 114 1.39 16.87 -8.41
CA ASN A 114 1.18 18.24 -8.85
C ASN A 114 -0.04 18.42 -9.77
N LYS A 115 -0.49 17.37 -10.43
CA LYS A 115 -1.68 17.40 -11.28
C LYS A 115 -2.96 17.06 -10.52
N TRP A 116 -2.92 16.07 -9.62
CA TRP A 116 -4.12 15.41 -9.10
C TRP A 116 -4.44 15.68 -7.63
N THR A 117 -3.61 16.42 -6.90
CA THR A 117 -3.84 16.72 -5.47
C THR A 117 -4.15 18.19 -5.17
N LYS A 118 -4.32 19.03 -6.20
CA LYS A 118 -4.50 20.49 -6.01
C LYS A 118 -5.84 20.85 -5.37
N ASN A 119 -5.82 21.85 -4.48
CA ASN A 119 -6.97 22.25 -3.67
C ASN A 119 -8.21 22.70 -4.46
N TRP A 120 -8.06 23.14 -5.71
CA TRP A 120 -9.17 23.55 -6.57
C TRP A 120 -9.88 22.35 -7.23
N LEU A 121 -9.32 21.15 -7.15
CA LEU A 121 -9.98 19.95 -7.68
C LEU A 121 -11.26 19.63 -6.91
N PRO A 122 -12.27 19.02 -7.57
CA PRO A 122 -13.48 18.55 -6.91
C PRO A 122 -13.16 17.50 -5.84
N LEU A 123 -13.92 17.52 -4.74
CA LEU A 123 -13.78 16.54 -3.65
C LEU A 123 -13.73 15.06 -4.11
N PRO A 124 -14.63 14.56 -4.99
CA PRO A 124 -14.53 13.16 -5.43
C PRO A 124 -13.24 12.85 -6.21
N VAL A 125 -12.65 13.84 -6.90
CA VAL A 125 -11.35 13.65 -7.58
C VAL A 125 -10.23 13.57 -6.55
N LEU A 126 -10.25 14.40 -5.51
CA LEU A 126 -9.29 14.31 -4.40
C LEU A 126 -9.40 12.99 -3.63
N LEU A 127 -10.62 12.45 -3.46
CA LEU A 127 -10.82 11.13 -2.85
C LEU A 127 -10.29 9.99 -3.74
N CYS A 128 -10.44 10.10 -5.07
CA CYS A 128 -9.76 9.18 -5.99
C CYS A 128 -8.24 9.29 -5.88
N ALA A 129 -7.71 10.50 -5.72
CA ALA A 129 -6.27 10.71 -5.55
C ALA A 129 -5.79 10.09 -4.25
N MET A 130 -6.50 10.34 -3.15
CA MET A 130 -6.24 9.74 -1.84
C MET A 130 -6.20 8.22 -1.94
N LEU A 131 -7.25 7.58 -2.47
CA LEU A 131 -7.29 6.12 -2.63
C LEU A 131 -6.07 5.56 -3.38
N ILE A 132 -5.66 6.20 -4.47
CA ILE A 132 -4.50 5.78 -5.26
C ILE A 132 -3.18 6.00 -4.48
N ILE A 133 -3.05 7.12 -3.76
CA ILE A 133 -1.87 7.40 -2.94
C ILE A 133 -1.72 6.33 -1.84
N GLU A 134 -2.79 6.13 -1.06
CA GLU A 134 -2.82 5.21 0.08
C GLU A 134 -2.56 3.75 -0.31
N GLN A 135 -3.17 3.27 -1.41
CA GLN A 135 -3.12 1.86 -1.75
C GLN A 135 -2.05 1.49 -2.79
N LEU A 136 -1.77 2.33 -3.79
CA LEU A 136 -0.86 1.98 -4.88
C LEU A 136 0.53 2.61 -4.73
N TRP A 137 0.59 3.87 -4.31
CA TRP A 137 1.79 4.71 -4.46
C TRP A 137 2.99 4.27 -3.64
N PHE A 138 2.72 3.61 -2.52
CA PHE A 138 3.73 3.10 -1.60
C PHE A 138 3.83 1.57 -1.64
N SER A 139 2.97 0.90 -2.43
CA SER A 139 2.81 -0.55 -2.41
C SER A 139 4.10 -1.31 -2.71
N THR A 140 4.89 -0.87 -3.69
CA THR A 140 6.18 -1.52 -4.01
C THR A 140 7.18 -1.37 -2.87
N ALA A 141 7.28 -0.16 -2.30
CA ALA A 141 8.21 0.12 -1.21
C ALA A 141 7.88 -0.74 0.03
N PHE A 142 6.60 -0.84 0.37
CA PHE A 142 6.09 -1.73 1.42
C PHE A 142 6.42 -3.20 1.16
N ASN A 143 6.33 -3.67 -0.09
CA ASN A 143 6.65 -5.05 -0.47
C ASN A 143 8.15 -5.36 -0.34
N ILE A 144 9.02 -4.42 -0.71
CA ILE A 144 10.48 -4.56 -0.55
C ILE A 144 10.83 -4.73 0.93
N ILE A 145 10.27 -3.90 1.81
CA ILE A 145 10.53 -4.01 3.26
C ILE A 145 9.95 -5.32 3.81
N ASN A 146 8.75 -5.72 3.39
CA ASN A 146 8.17 -6.99 3.84
C ASN A 146 8.96 -8.22 3.40
N TRP A 147 9.71 -8.14 2.31
CA TRP A 147 10.62 -9.23 1.92
C TRP A 147 11.70 -9.50 2.98
N LEU A 148 12.12 -8.48 3.75
CA LEU A 148 13.08 -8.66 4.85
C LEU A 148 12.58 -9.65 5.92
N ARG A 149 11.26 -9.80 6.05
CA ARG A 149 10.66 -10.85 6.89
C ARG A 149 10.98 -12.25 6.40
N VAL A 150 10.90 -12.47 5.09
CA VAL A 150 11.24 -13.77 4.48
C VAL A 150 12.72 -14.08 4.70
N LEU A 151 13.55 -13.04 4.69
CA LEU A 151 14.97 -13.13 5.02
C LEU A 151 15.24 -13.27 6.53
N ASN A 152 14.22 -13.07 7.38
CA ASN A 152 14.32 -13.06 8.84
C ASN A 152 15.40 -12.08 9.36
N VAL A 153 15.39 -10.86 8.82
CA VAL A 153 16.28 -9.75 9.21
C VAL A 153 15.47 -8.48 9.40
N MET A 154 16.05 -7.48 10.08
CA MET A 154 15.46 -6.16 10.30
C MET A 154 14.08 -6.23 10.99
N PRO A 155 13.95 -6.95 12.11
CA PRO A 155 12.66 -7.22 12.73
C PRO A 155 11.87 -5.96 13.13
N GLU A 156 12.53 -4.89 13.57
CA GLU A 156 11.85 -3.67 14.01
C GLU A 156 11.38 -2.82 12.82
N MET A 157 12.15 -2.76 11.73
CA MET A 157 11.75 -2.16 10.46
C MET A 157 10.56 -2.91 9.84
N VAL A 158 10.59 -4.25 9.84
CA VAL A 158 9.47 -5.06 9.36
C VAL A 158 8.23 -4.81 10.21
N ARG A 159 8.36 -4.78 11.54
CA ARG A 159 7.25 -4.51 12.46
C ARG A 159 6.67 -3.10 12.27
N ALA A 160 7.52 -2.09 12.07
CA ALA A 160 7.09 -0.72 11.74
C ALA A 160 6.24 -0.73 10.46
N ASN A 161 6.73 -1.41 9.42
CA ASN A 161 6.04 -1.53 8.14
C ASN A 161 4.67 -2.22 8.27
N GLU A 162 4.52 -3.20 9.17
CA GLU A 162 3.20 -3.81 9.46
C GLU A 162 2.21 -2.82 10.05
N PHE A 163 2.67 -2.00 11.00
CA PHE A 163 1.82 -1.01 11.64
C PHE A 163 1.34 0.04 10.66
N ILE A 164 2.25 0.54 9.82
CA ILE A 164 1.96 1.55 8.80
C ILE A 164 1.01 1.00 7.73
N ILE A 165 1.31 -0.16 7.13
CA ILE A 165 0.45 -0.77 6.09
C ILE A 165 -0.99 -0.98 6.60
N ARG A 166 -1.14 -1.32 7.89
CA ARG A 166 -2.46 -1.46 8.52
C ARG A 166 -3.21 -0.13 8.60
N ASN A 167 -2.51 0.97 8.85
CA ASN A 167 -3.09 2.30 8.81
C ASN A 167 -3.46 2.70 7.37
N GLU A 168 -2.53 2.58 6.41
CA GLU A 168 -2.78 2.99 5.01
C GLU A 168 -3.90 2.20 4.35
N LYS A 169 -4.00 0.90 4.67
CA LYS A 169 -5.13 0.10 4.20
C LYS A 169 -6.46 0.71 4.67
N LEU A 170 -6.56 1.10 5.93
CA LEU A 170 -7.78 1.70 6.46
C LEU A 170 -8.05 3.09 5.85
N HIS A 171 -7.01 3.88 5.60
CA HIS A 171 -7.12 5.19 4.96
C HIS A 171 -7.70 5.06 3.55
N GLY A 172 -7.11 4.16 2.74
CA GLY A 172 -7.62 3.82 1.42
C GLY A 172 -9.04 3.24 1.46
N ASP A 173 -9.32 2.33 2.40
CA ASP A 173 -10.64 1.72 2.54
C ASP A 173 -11.72 2.77 2.83
N TYR A 174 -11.40 3.78 3.62
CA TYR A 174 -12.32 4.87 3.92
C TYR A 174 -12.51 5.81 2.72
N ALA A 175 -11.45 6.12 1.96
CA ALA A 175 -11.57 6.90 0.73
C ALA A 175 -12.49 6.20 -0.29
N ALA A 176 -12.32 4.88 -0.47
CA ALA A 176 -13.20 4.08 -1.32
C ALA A 176 -14.64 4.08 -0.80
N TYR A 177 -14.85 3.92 0.51
CA TYR A 177 -16.18 4.03 1.13
C TYR A 177 -16.85 5.37 0.85
N LEU A 178 -16.13 6.49 0.96
CA LEU A 178 -16.70 7.80 0.67
C LEU A 178 -17.10 7.93 -0.80
N LEU A 179 -16.26 7.45 -1.72
CA LEU A 179 -16.54 7.42 -3.16
C LEU A 179 -17.79 6.62 -3.50
N THR A 180 -17.94 5.41 -2.95
CA THR A 180 -19.11 4.56 -3.21
C THR A 180 -20.36 5.11 -2.54
N ARG A 181 -20.28 5.49 -1.26
CA ARG A 181 -21.45 5.86 -0.45
C ARG A 181 -22.02 7.25 -0.75
N TYR A 182 -21.18 8.23 -1.05
CA TYR A 182 -21.58 9.64 -1.17
C TYR A 182 -21.45 10.20 -2.59
N PHE A 183 -20.66 9.56 -3.46
CA PHE A 183 -20.45 10.02 -4.84
C PHE A 183 -20.95 9.03 -5.89
N ASN A 184 -21.64 7.96 -5.46
CA ASN A 184 -22.24 6.93 -6.31
C ASN A 184 -21.25 6.48 -7.40
N PHE A 185 -20.02 6.15 -7.00
CA PHE A 185 -18.92 5.91 -7.93
C PHE A 185 -19.28 4.91 -9.04
N LYS A 186 -20.03 3.86 -8.72
CA LYS A 186 -20.44 2.80 -9.64
C LYS A 186 -21.34 3.28 -10.79
N GLU A 187 -22.16 4.29 -10.56
CA GLU A 187 -23.04 4.88 -11.56
C GLU A 187 -22.44 6.15 -12.19
N ASN A 188 -21.40 6.73 -11.58
CA ASN A 188 -20.79 7.98 -11.98
C ASN A 188 -19.71 7.80 -13.06
N LEU A 189 -20.13 7.56 -14.31
CA LEU A 189 -19.23 7.35 -15.45
C LEU A 189 -18.18 8.46 -15.67
N PRO A 190 -18.49 9.76 -15.51
CA PRO A 190 -17.46 10.80 -15.57
C PRO A 190 -16.37 10.63 -14.51
N LEU A 191 -16.73 10.32 -13.27
CA LEU A 191 -15.77 10.10 -12.19
C LEU A 191 -14.93 8.85 -12.41
N GLN A 192 -15.53 7.75 -12.88
CA GLN A 192 -14.80 6.54 -13.27
C GLN A 192 -13.76 6.83 -14.35
N ARG A 193 -14.11 7.60 -15.38
CA ARG A 193 -13.17 7.99 -16.45
C ARG A 193 -11.97 8.78 -15.89
N VAL A 194 -12.21 9.67 -14.94
CA VAL A 194 -11.13 10.41 -14.27
C VAL A 194 -10.29 9.45 -13.42
N PHE A 195 -10.91 8.59 -12.61
CA PHE A 195 -10.22 7.60 -11.79
C PHE A 195 -9.33 6.66 -12.61
N PHE A 196 -9.83 6.05 -13.69
CA PHE A 196 -9.03 5.15 -14.52
C PHE A 196 -7.88 5.88 -15.20
N ARG A 197 -8.07 7.14 -15.62
CA ARG A 197 -6.95 7.96 -16.11
C ARG A 197 -5.90 8.19 -15.04
N MET A 198 -6.31 8.58 -13.83
CA MET A 198 -5.41 8.78 -12.69
C MET A 198 -4.65 7.50 -12.36
N LEU A 199 -5.35 6.36 -12.39
CA LEU A 199 -4.82 5.04 -12.10
C LEU A 199 -3.78 4.61 -13.15
N ASP A 200 -4.06 4.79 -14.44
CA ASP A 200 -3.10 4.44 -15.51
C ASP A 200 -1.81 5.27 -15.41
N GLU A 201 -1.94 6.57 -15.13
CA GLU A 201 -0.81 7.46 -14.90
C GLU A 201 -0.02 7.04 -13.64
N ALA A 202 -0.72 6.73 -12.54
CA ALA A 202 -0.09 6.28 -11.29
C ALA A 202 0.61 4.91 -11.44
N LYS A 203 0.01 3.96 -12.17
CA LYS A 203 0.62 2.67 -12.48
C LYS A 203 1.91 2.83 -13.27
N SER A 204 1.92 3.74 -14.23
CA SER A 204 3.12 4.03 -15.04
C SER A 204 4.23 4.64 -14.17
N ALA A 205 3.87 5.58 -13.28
CA ALA A 205 4.82 6.17 -12.32
C ALA A 205 5.35 5.12 -11.32
N GLU A 206 4.48 4.26 -10.77
CA GLU A 206 4.86 3.20 -9.84
C GLU A 206 5.70 2.12 -10.50
N THR A 207 5.38 1.73 -11.75
CA THR A 207 6.19 0.76 -12.51
C THR A 207 7.60 1.30 -12.74
N ASN A 208 7.74 2.59 -13.05
CA ASN A 208 9.04 3.21 -13.23
C ASN A 208 9.85 3.27 -11.93
N PHE A 209 9.20 3.64 -10.82
CA PHE A 209 9.81 3.60 -9.49
C PHE A 209 10.26 2.18 -9.13
N LEU A 210 9.37 1.20 -9.31
CA LEU A 210 9.62 -0.21 -9.07
C LEU A 210 10.82 -0.72 -9.88
N PHE A 211 10.92 -0.36 -11.16
CA PHE A 211 12.06 -0.73 -12.00
C PHE A 211 13.39 -0.21 -11.44
N VAL A 212 13.44 1.06 -11.04
CA VAL A 212 14.65 1.67 -10.47
C VAL A 212 15.02 1.05 -9.13
N MET A 213 14.04 0.72 -8.28
CA MET A 213 14.31 0.11 -6.98
C MET A 213 14.70 -1.36 -7.09
N SER A 214 14.03 -2.14 -7.95
CA SER A 214 14.31 -3.57 -8.10
C SER A 214 15.67 -3.81 -8.75
N THR A 215 16.04 -3.04 -9.78
CA THR A 215 17.33 -3.20 -10.50
C THR A 215 18.56 -3.01 -9.59
N LYS A 216 18.45 -2.18 -8.55
CA LYS A 216 19.51 -2.01 -7.56
C LYS A 216 19.75 -3.27 -6.73
N VAL A 217 18.74 -4.13 -6.57
CA VAL A 217 18.79 -5.33 -5.71
C VAL A 217 18.66 -6.63 -6.50
N GLN A 218 18.85 -6.57 -7.83
CA GLN A 218 18.87 -7.75 -8.67
C GLN A 218 20.17 -8.53 -8.46
N ASP A 219 20.08 -9.63 -7.72
CA ASP A 219 21.03 -10.72 -7.81
C ASP A 219 20.27 -11.99 -8.22
N GLU A 220 20.21 -12.24 -9.52
CA GLU A 220 19.59 -13.46 -10.08
C GLU A 220 20.29 -14.75 -9.63
N THR A 221 21.51 -14.64 -9.12
CA THR A 221 22.33 -15.78 -8.66
C THR A 221 22.11 -16.13 -7.19
N GLU A 222 21.46 -15.24 -6.42
CA GLU A 222 21.16 -15.43 -5.01
C GLU A 222 19.65 -15.69 -4.81
N PRO A 223 19.24 -16.95 -4.63
CA PRO A 223 17.83 -17.33 -4.52
C PRO A 223 17.09 -16.60 -3.39
N ARG A 224 17.80 -16.14 -2.35
CA ARG A 224 17.24 -15.37 -1.23
C ARG A 224 16.58 -14.06 -1.65
N TYR A 225 17.00 -13.44 -2.77
CA TYR A 225 16.44 -12.17 -3.25
C TYR A 225 15.42 -12.32 -4.39
N LYS A 226 14.93 -13.55 -4.65
CA LYS A 226 13.95 -13.82 -5.71
C LYS A 226 12.66 -12.97 -5.58
N GLY A 227 12.25 -12.61 -4.37
CA GLY A 227 11.07 -11.77 -4.16
C GLY A 227 11.26 -10.29 -4.44
N LEU A 228 12.51 -9.83 -4.61
CA LEU A 228 12.83 -8.44 -4.97
C LEU A 228 12.95 -8.23 -6.48
N GLN A 229 12.74 -9.30 -7.27
CA GLN A 229 12.78 -9.23 -8.73
C GLN A 229 11.61 -8.41 -9.26
N PHE A 230 11.87 -7.68 -10.34
CA PHE A 230 10.92 -6.78 -10.98
C PHE A 230 9.58 -7.47 -11.24
N GLU A 231 9.61 -8.67 -11.81
CA GLU A 231 8.43 -9.43 -12.22
C GLU A 231 7.55 -9.80 -11.02
N VAL A 232 8.16 -10.13 -9.88
CA VAL A 232 7.44 -10.50 -8.66
C VAL A 232 6.79 -9.28 -8.04
N LEU A 233 7.52 -8.17 -7.90
CA LEU A 233 6.98 -6.92 -7.37
C LEU A 233 5.91 -6.33 -8.30
N TYR A 234 6.12 -6.40 -9.62
CA TYR A 234 5.18 -5.89 -10.62
C TYR A 234 3.87 -6.67 -10.62
N LYS A 235 3.93 -8.00 -10.38
CA LYS A 235 2.74 -8.80 -10.17
C LYS A 235 1.96 -8.33 -8.93
N HIS A 236 2.63 -8.12 -7.80
CA HIS A 236 2.00 -7.63 -6.57
C HIS A 236 1.39 -6.24 -6.73
N MET A 237 2.06 -5.33 -7.45
CA MET A 237 1.51 -4.02 -7.79
C MET A 237 0.20 -4.16 -8.58
N ASN A 238 0.14 -5.05 -9.57
CA ASN A 238 -1.09 -5.28 -10.33
C ASN A 238 -2.20 -5.95 -9.50
N GLU A 239 -1.84 -6.85 -8.59
CA GLU A 239 -2.79 -7.43 -7.64
C GLU A 239 -3.39 -6.35 -6.71
N THR A 240 -2.58 -5.40 -6.26
CA THR A 240 -3.01 -4.23 -5.47
C THR A 240 -3.98 -3.35 -6.27
N VAL A 241 -3.66 -3.05 -7.52
CA VAL A 241 -4.56 -2.33 -8.45
C VAL A 241 -5.89 -3.07 -8.60
N ASN A 242 -5.86 -4.38 -8.80
CA ASN A 242 -7.06 -5.19 -8.95
C ASN A 242 -7.90 -5.13 -7.68
N ALA A 243 -7.31 -5.28 -6.50
CA ALA A 243 -8.00 -5.19 -5.22
C ALA A 243 -8.70 -3.83 -5.03
N MET A 244 -8.02 -2.74 -5.38
CA MET A 244 -8.58 -1.38 -5.32
C MET A 244 -9.78 -1.20 -6.27
N ILE A 245 -9.71 -1.74 -7.49
CA ILE A 245 -10.84 -1.71 -8.44
C ILE A 245 -11.99 -2.54 -7.87
N LEU A 246 -11.73 -3.77 -7.40
CA LEU A 246 -12.74 -4.64 -6.81
C LEU A 246 -13.47 -3.94 -5.65
N GLN A 247 -12.74 -3.22 -4.81
CA GLN A 247 -13.29 -2.46 -3.70
C GLN A 247 -14.30 -1.38 -4.14
N LEU A 248 -14.03 -0.68 -5.24
CA LEU A 248 -14.93 0.37 -5.74
C LEU A 248 -16.20 -0.18 -6.42
N PHE A 249 -16.11 -1.35 -7.05
CA PHE A 249 -17.22 -1.92 -7.81
C PHE A 249 -18.01 -2.99 -7.04
N GLU A 250 -17.46 -3.54 -5.95
CA GLU A 250 -18.02 -4.65 -5.16
C GLU A 250 -18.40 -5.87 -6.02
N GLN A 251 -17.70 -6.09 -7.14
CA GLN A 251 -17.88 -7.24 -8.01
C GLN A 251 -16.53 -7.87 -8.34
N ILE A 252 -16.43 -9.19 -8.15
CA ILE A 252 -15.29 -10.00 -8.60
C ILE A 252 -15.19 -9.89 -10.12
N SER A 253 -14.18 -9.20 -10.63
CA SER A 253 -13.79 -9.32 -12.03
C SER A 253 -13.35 -10.77 -12.29
N PRO A 254 -13.78 -11.44 -13.38
CA PRO A 254 -13.51 -12.86 -13.65
C PRO A 254 -12.02 -13.22 -13.83
N VAL A 255 -11.10 -12.27 -13.63
CA VAL A 255 -9.65 -12.45 -13.75
C VAL A 255 -9.05 -13.17 -12.52
N THR A 256 -9.81 -13.42 -11.46
CA THR A 256 -9.28 -13.96 -10.20
C THR A 256 -9.12 -15.48 -10.13
N GLU A 257 -9.74 -16.27 -11.03
CA GLU A 257 -9.60 -17.74 -10.97
C GLU A 257 -8.23 -18.25 -11.47
N GLU A 258 -7.56 -17.55 -12.39
CA GLU A 258 -6.22 -17.93 -12.86
C GLU A 258 -5.07 -17.51 -11.91
N LEU A 259 -5.34 -16.65 -10.93
CA LEU A 259 -4.28 -16.04 -10.09
C LEU A 259 -3.99 -16.79 -8.79
N GLN A 260 -4.84 -17.76 -8.39
CA GLN A 260 -4.68 -18.48 -7.13
C GLN A 260 -3.58 -19.55 -7.14
N ASP A 261 -3.15 -20.02 -8.32
CA ASP A 261 -2.31 -21.23 -8.41
C ASP A 261 -0.80 -20.98 -8.30
N TYR A 262 -0.32 -19.73 -8.39
CA TYR A 262 1.12 -19.43 -8.40
C TYR A 262 1.70 -18.88 -7.08
N ASN A 263 0.85 -18.52 -6.11
CA ASN A 263 1.31 -17.88 -4.86
C ASN A 263 1.95 -18.87 -3.86
N LYS A 264 1.89 -20.19 -4.12
CA LYS A 264 2.49 -21.21 -3.25
C LYS A 264 4.02 -21.25 -3.27
N ASP A 265 4.68 -20.75 -4.33
CA ASP A 265 6.12 -20.97 -4.56
C ASP A 265 7.03 -19.74 -4.36
N VAL A 266 6.48 -18.56 -4.01
CA VAL A 266 7.26 -17.29 -3.96
C VAL A 266 7.31 -16.58 -2.62
N GLY A 267 6.67 -17.10 -1.57
CA GLY A 267 6.86 -16.64 -0.17
C GLY A 267 6.27 -15.26 0.19
N LEU A 268 6.07 -14.36 -0.78
CA LEU A 268 5.29 -13.13 -0.60
C LEU A 268 3.83 -13.44 -0.97
N HIS A 269 3.05 -13.86 0.03
CA HIS A 269 1.62 -14.13 -0.18
C HIS A 269 0.86 -12.80 -0.04
N LEU A 270 0.14 -12.36 -1.06
CA LEU A 270 -0.74 -11.17 -0.98
C LEU A 270 -1.72 -11.28 0.21
N SER A 271 -2.13 -12.50 0.56
CA SER A 271 -2.95 -12.77 1.74
C SER A 271 -2.28 -12.35 3.05
N LEU A 272 -0.95 -12.30 3.12
CA LEU A 272 -0.20 -11.83 4.29
C LEU A 272 -0.24 -10.31 4.38
N LEU A 273 -0.01 -9.58 3.28
CA LEU A 273 -0.17 -8.11 3.23
C LEU A 273 -1.61 -7.69 3.53
N THR A 274 -2.57 -8.45 3.00
CA THR A 274 -4.01 -8.26 3.25
C THR A 274 -4.39 -8.64 4.69
N ALA A 275 -3.79 -9.69 5.26
CA ALA A 275 -4.02 -10.13 6.65
C ALA A 275 -3.40 -9.18 7.69
N LEU A 276 -2.24 -8.60 7.39
CA LEU A 276 -1.59 -7.62 8.25
C LEU A 276 -2.41 -6.32 8.35
N GLY A 277 -3.03 -5.91 7.23
CA GLY A 277 -3.90 -4.74 7.22
C GLY A 277 -5.30 -4.93 7.82
N SER A 278 -5.72 -6.17 8.14
CA SER A 278 -7.05 -6.44 8.71
C SER A 278 -7.07 -6.42 10.25
N GLY A 279 -5.91 -6.47 10.92
CA GLY A 279 -5.82 -6.33 12.38
C GLY A 279 -6.67 -7.36 13.13
N LYS A 280 -6.09 -8.54 13.39
CA LYS A 280 -6.77 -9.79 13.74
C LYS A 280 -7.49 -10.40 12.55
N ASP A 281 -7.48 -11.72 12.56
CA ASP A 281 -7.88 -12.61 11.49
C ASP A 281 -9.37 -12.38 11.22
N ASN A 282 -9.68 -11.47 10.30
CA ASN A 282 -11.03 -11.24 9.76
C ASN A 282 -11.53 -12.45 8.96
N PHE A 283 -11.03 -13.65 9.23
CA PHE A 283 -11.48 -14.91 8.65
C PHE A 283 -13.00 -15.04 8.74
N PHE A 284 -13.58 -14.72 9.91
CA PHE A 284 -15.03 -14.78 10.07
C PHE A 284 -15.76 -13.73 9.23
N GLU A 285 -15.28 -12.48 9.15
CA GLU A 285 -15.94 -11.42 8.36
C GLU A 285 -15.70 -11.55 6.86
N TYR A 286 -14.59 -12.15 6.43
CA TYR A 286 -14.27 -12.42 5.03
C TYR A 286 -14.98 -13.67 4.52
N CYS A 287 -15.07 -14.72 5.35
CA CYS A 287 -15.74 -15.95 4.98
C CYS A 287 -17.26 -15.87 5.21
N SER A 288 -17.76 -15.11 6.18
CA SER A 288 -19.20 -15.02 6.46
C SER A 288 -20.03 -14.59 5.23
N PRO A 289 -19.64 -13.56 4.46
CA PRO A 289 -20.31 -13.21 3.21
C PRO A 289 -20.30 -14.34 2.17
N ASN A 290 -19.22 -15.12 2.09
CA ASN A 290 -19.16 -16.30 1.20
C ASN A 290 -20.20 -17.37 1.57
N TYR A 291 -20.65 -17.41 2.83
CA TYR A 291 -21.74 -18.27 3.30
C TYR A 291 -23.13 -17.59 3.27
N GLN A 292 -23.20 -16.30 2.96
CA GLN A 292 -24.43 -15.51 2.82
C GLN A 292 -24.84 -15.28 1.37
N LEU A 293 -23.92 -15.50 0.41
CA LEU A 293 -24.28 -15.56 -1.00
C LEU A 293 -25.25 -16.73 -1.21
N PRO A 294 -26.41 -16.53 -1.85
CA PRO A 294 -27.30 -17.65 -2.17
C PRO A 294 -26.49 -18.67 -2.95
N LEU A 295 -26.50 -19.93 -2.51
CA LEU A 295 -25.91 -21.04 -3.25
C LEU A 295 -26.49 -21.03 -4.66
N VAL A 296 -25.79 -20.42 -5.62
CA VAL A 296 -25.98 -20.71 -7.04
C VAL A 296 -25.24 -22.02 -7.31
N SER A 297 -25.51 -23.04 -6.51
CA SER A 297 -25.30 -24.38 -6.96
C SER A 297 -26.43 -24.63 -7.97
N LYS A 298 -26.06 -24.72 -9.25
CA LYS A 298 -26.87 -25.47 -10.20
C LYS A 298 -26.85 -26.94 -9.75
N ILE A 299 -27.53 -27.25 -8.65
CA ILE A 299 -27.91 -28.62 -8.35
C ILE A 299 -28.94 -28.95 -9.42
N ASN A 300 -28.51 -29.72 -10.41
CA ASN A 300 -29.44 -30.35 -11.32
C ASN A 300 -30.17 -31.43 -10.52
N TYR A 301 -31.36 -31.10 -10.02
CA TYR A 301 -32.21 -32.03 -9.27
C TYR A 301 -32.68 -33.22 -10.13
N ASP A 302 -32.43 -33.18 -11.45
CA ASP A 302 -32.67 -34.28 -12.38
C ASP A 302 -31.45 -35.21 -12.56
N ASP A 303 -30.35 -35.04 -11.80
CA ASP A 303 -29.22 -35.99 -11.86
C ASP A 303 -29.60 -37.32 -11.17
N PRO A 304 -29.76 -38.42 -11.93
CA PRO A 304 -30.14 -39.72 -11.36
C PRO A 304 -29.08 -40.32 -10.44
N LYS A 305 -27.86 -39.77 -10.39
CA LYS A 305 -26.80 -40.21 -9.46
C LYS A 305 -27.01 -39.75 -8.01
N LEU A 306 -27.96 -38.85 -7.75
CA LEU A 306 -28.31 -38.42 -6.39
C LEU A 306 -29.15 -39.45 -5.61
N TYR A 307 -29.68 -40.48 -6.27
CA TYR A 307 -30.60 -41.46 -5.68
C TYR A 307 -30.07 -42.90 -5.65
N THR A 308 -28.81 -43.13 -6.03
CA THR A 308 -28.19 -44.46 -5.94
C THR A 308 -27.20 -44.47 -4.78
N GLN A 309 -27.58 -45.15 -3.69
CA GLN A 309 -26.67 -45.58 -2.62
C GLN A 309 -25.64 -46.58 -3.15
#